data_AF-A0A0S6W443-F1
#
_entry.id   AF-A0A0S6W443-F1
#
_cell.length_a   1.000
_cell.length_b   1.000
_cell.length_c   1.000
_cell.angle_alpha   90.00
_cell.angle_beta   90.00
_cell.angle_gamma   90.00
#
_symmetry.space_group_name_H-M   'P 1'
#
loop_
_entity.id
_entity.type
_entity.pdbx_description
1 polymer ?
#
loop_
_entity_poly.entity_id
_entity_poly.type
_entity_poly.pdbx_seq_one_letter_code
_entity_poly.pdbx_strand_id
1 'polypeptide(L)'
;MAEYDIEALHFAWCIEHFCPFVSKYQKIVQQAYPNLRIVLGTHPESEEKVKVFRRALKEILAPTVQPPQDMNDVVKRRFKFPESPSNS
;
A
#
# COMPACT_ATOMS: atom_id res chain seq x y z
N MET A 1 12.33 -15.60 7.01
CA MET A 1 11.45 -15.01 8.06
C MET A 1 11.65 -15.72 9.38
N ALA A 2 11.55 -17.05 9.44
CA ALA A 2 11.91 -17.84 10.63
C ALA A 2 13.38 -17.75 11.08
N GLU A 3 14.27 -17.23 10.24
CA GLU A 3 15.69 -16.99 10.55
C GLU A 3 15.95 -15.71 11.36
N TYR A 4 14.95 -14.83 11.47
CA TYR A 4 15.02 -13.62 12.27
C TYR A 4 14.09 -13.81 13.48
N ASP A 5 14.60 -13.56 14.68
CA ASP A 5 13.82 -13.65 15.92
C ASP A 5 12.91 -12.43 16.06
N ILE A 6 11.90 -12.36 15.19
CA ILE A 6 10.91 -11.29 15.15
C ILE A 6 9.77 -11.60 16.12
N GLU A 7 9.61 -10.74 17.12
CA GLU A 7 8.57 -10.86 18.16
C GLU A 7 7.18 -10.40 17.67
N ALA A 8 7.14 -9.50 16.69
CA ALA A 8 5.91 -8.93 16.18
C ALA A 8 5.95 -8.59 14.69
N LEU A 9 4.81 -8.78 14.03
CA LEU A 9 4.55 -8.35 12.66
C LEU A 9 3.55 -7.18 12.68
N HIS A 10 4.01 -5.99 12.32
CA HIS A 10 3.18 -4.81 12.24
C HIS A 10 2.53 -4.69 10.86
N PHE A 11 1.19 -4.70 10.81
CA PHE A 11 0.48 -4.39 9.58
C PHE A 11 0.49 -2.89 9.38
N ALA A 12 0.83 -2.46 8.16
CA ALA A 12 0.66 -1.08 7.75
C ALA A 12 -0.83 -0.70 7.81
N TRP A 13 -1.12 0.55 8.17
CA TRP A 13 -2.48 1.07 8.31
C TRP A 13 -3.35 0.82 7.07
N CYS A 14 -2.78 0.87 5.86
CA CYS A 14 -3.51 0.58 4.63
C CYS A 14 -3.97 -0.88 4.52
N ILE A 15 -3.21 -1.83 5.08
CA ILE A 15 -3.57 -3.25 5.13
C ILE A 15 -4.74 -3.44 6.11
N GLU A 16 -4.68 -2.78 7.26
CA GLU A 16 -5.77 -2.82 8.24
C GLU A 16 -7.07 -2.22 7.70
N HIS A 17 -7.01 -1.03 7.09
CA HIS A 17 -8.21 -0.23 6.79
C HIS A 17 -8.78 -0.43 5.38
N PHE A 18 -7.97 -0.87 4.41
CA PHE A 18 -8.40 -0.95 3.01
C PHE A 18 -8.13 -2.30 2.35
N CYS A 19 -7.34 -3.19 2.93
CA CYS A 19 -7.11 -4.49 2.31
C CYS A 19 -8.32 -5.42 2.55
N PRO A 20 -8.97 -5.91 1.50
CA PRO A 20 -10.09 -6.85 1.65
C PRO A 20 -9.65 -8.24 2.14
N PHE A 21 -8.35 -8.49 2.28
CA PHE A 21 -7.77 -9.78 2.62
C PHE A 21 -7.06 -9.80 3.98
N VAL A 22 -7.19 -8.74 4.79
CA VAL A 22 -6.50 -8.63 6.10
C VAL A 22 -6.70 -9.88 6.97
N SER A 23 -7.93 -10.39 7.07
CA SER A 23 -8.25 -11.59 7.86
C SER A 23 -7.59 -12.85 7.31
N LYS A 24 -7.44 -12.96 5.98
CA LYS A 24 -6.77 -14.09 5.34
C LYS A 24 -5.28 -14.06 5.66
N TYR A 25 -4.65 -12.89 5.62
CA TYR A 25 -3.25 -12.75 6.02
C TYR A 25 -3.04 -13.09 7.48
N GLN A 26 -3.88 -12.58 8.38
CA GLN A 26 -3.80 -12.93 9.80
C GLN A 26 -3.86 -14.44 10.02
N LYS A 27 -4.84 -15.11 9.39
CA LYS A 27 -5.01 -16.57 9.51
C LYS A 27 -3.78 -17.33 9.04
N ILE A 28 -3.26 -17.02 7.85
CA ILE A 28 -2.11 -17.73 7.29
C ILE A 28 -0.86 -17.51 8.15
N VAL A 29 -0.62 -16.27 8.59
CA VAL A 29 0.52 -15.93 9.45
C VAL A 29 0.43 -16.66 10.78
N GLN A 30 -0.73 -16.65 11.44
CA GLN A 30 -0.95 -17.33 12.71
C GLN A 30 -0.84 -18.85 12.60
N GLN A 31 -1.27 -19.44 11.47
CA GLN A 31 -1.10 -20.88 11.23
C GLN A 31 0.36 -21.28 11.07
N ALA A 32 1.17 -20.44 10.41
CA ALA A 32 2.59 -20.71 10.20
C ALA A 32 3.45 -20.36 11.42
N TYR A 33 3.06 -19.33 12.18
CA TYR A 33 3.80 -18.78 13.32
C TYR A 33 2.86 -18.47 14.49
N PRO A 34 2.43 -19.49 15.27
CA PRO A 34 1.41 -19.32 16.30
C PRO A 34 1.77 -18.33 17.41
N ASN A 35 3.07 -18.17 17.68
CA ASN A 35 3.58 -17.29 18.73
C ASN A 35 3.92 -15.87 18.22
N LEU A 36 3.89 -15.65 16.90
CA LEU A 36 4.20 -14.34 16.32
C LEU A 36 3.01 -13.40 16.54
N ARG A 37 3.26 -12.30 17.26
CA ARG A 37 2.22 -11.30 17.52
C ARG A 37 1.97 -10.47 16.26
N ILE A 38 0.74 -10.47 15.77
CA ILE A 38 0.32 -9.52 14.72
C ILE A 38 -0.18 -8.24 15.39
N VAL A 39 0.45 -7.12 15.11
CA VAL A 39 0.06 -5.80 15.60
C VAL A 39 -0.58 -5.04 14.46
N LEU A 40 -1.84 -4.68 14.63
CA LEU A 40 -2.51 -3.71 13.77
C LEU A 40 -2.19 -2.33 14.35
N GLY A 41 -1.50 -1.49 13.58
CA GLY A 41 -1.20 -0.10 13.96
C GLY A 41 -1.50 0.82 12.79
N THR A 42 -1.96 2.06 12.98
CA THR A 42 -1.62 3.04 14.02
C THR A 42 -2.82 3.94 14.39
N HIS A 43 -2.57 5.00 15.19
CA HIS A 43 -3.52 6.00 15.71
C HIS A 43 -4.73 6.27 14.81
N PRO A 44 -5.95 6.40 15.38
CA PRO A 44 -7.13 6.72 14.60
C PRO A 44 -6.91 8.00 13.79
N GLU A 45 -6.99 7.88 12.48
CA GLU A 45 -6.98 9.02 11.57
C GLU A 45 -8.38 9.62 11.49
N SER A 46 -8.46 10.92 11.20
CA SER A 46 -9.75 11.56 10.98
C SER A 46 -10.48 10.91 9.79
N GLU A 47 -11.81 10.88 9.82
CA GLU A 47 -12.60 10.36 8.70
C GLU A 47 -12.25 11.02 7.36
N GLU A 48 -11.87 12.30 7.40
CA GLU A 48 -11.44 13.06 6.24
C GLU A 48 -10.18 12.45 5.62
N LYS A 49 -9.15 12.19 6.42
CA LYS A 49 -7.90 11.57 5.95
C LYS A 49 -8.14 10.17 5.41
N VAL A 50 -9.03 9.39 6.03
CA VAL A 50 -9.45 8.08 5.52
C VAL A 50 -10.07 8.20 4.12
N LYS A 51 -10.96 9.19 3.92
CA LYS A 51 -11.61 9.44 2.61
C LYS A 51 -10.60 9.86 1.55
N VAL A 52 -9.68 10.78 1.87
CA VAL A 52 -8.63 11.25 0.97
C VAL A 52 -7.72 10.09 0.56
N PHE A 53 -7.27 9.29 1.52
CA PHE A 53 -6.40 8.15 1.23
C PHE A 53 -7.10 7.10 0.36
N ARG A 54 -8.37 6.79 0.63
CA ARG A 54 -9.16 5.87 -0.20
C ARG A 54 -9.27 6.38 -1.65
N ARG A 55 -9.46 7.68 -1.86
CA ARG A 55 -9.48 8.28 -3.20
C ARG A 55 -8.13 8.14 -3.89
N ALA A 56 -7.03 8.41 -3.19
CA ALA A 56 -5.67 8.24 -3.73
C ALA A 56 -5.38 6.78 -4.11
N LEU A 57 -5.74 5.81 -3.26
CA LEU A 57 -5.60 4.39 -3.59
C LEU A 57 -6.37 3.98 -4.85
N LYS A 58 -7.61 4.47 -5.01
CA LYS A 58 -8.40 4.20 -6.22
C LYS A 58 -7.71 4.74 -7.47
N GLU A 59 -7.15 5.94 -7.40
CA GLU A 59 -6.44 6.55 -8.52
C GLU A 59 -5.14 5.80 -8.86
N ILE A 60 -4.42 5.27 -7.87
CA ILE A 60 -3.22 4.45 -8.12
C ILE A 60 -3.57 3.12 -8.79
N LEU A 61 -4.64 2.45 -8.34
CA LEU A 61 -5.03 1.13 -8.83
C LEU A 61 -5.81 1.19 -10.15
N ALA A 62 -6.57 2.25 -10.38
CA ALA A 62 -7.38 2.48 -11.56
C ALA A 62 -7.29 3.97 -11.95
N PRO A 63 -6.18 4.38 -12.59
CA PRO A 63 -5.95 5.78 -12.91
C PRO A 63 -7.03 6.36 -13.81
N THR A 64 -7.56 7.52 -13.42
CA THR A 64 -8.59 8.28 -14.16
C THR A 64 -8.11 9.68 -14.56
N VAL A 65 -7.14 10.23 -13.83
CA VAL A 65 -6.57 11.57 -14.05
C VAL A 65 -5.49 11.53 -15.11
N GLN A 66 -4.62 10.52 -15.08
CA GLN A 66 -3.60 10.32 -16.11
C GLN A 66 -3.59 8.85 -16.56
N PRO A 67 -3.58 8.57 -17.87
CA PRO A 67 -3.40 7.22 -18.34
C PRO A 67 -2.03 6.69 -17.85
N PRO A 68 -1.97 5.48 -17.27
CA PRO A 68 -0.72 4.93 -16.79
C PRO A 68 0.26 4.78 -17.95
N GLN A 69 1.45 5.33 -17.79
CA GLN A 69 2.53 5.14 -18.75
C GLN A 69 3.15 3.75 -18.54
N ASP A 70 3.43 3.05 -19.64
CA ASP A 70 3.98 1.71 -19.62
C ASP A 70 5.32 1.61 -20.37
N MET A 71 5.86 0.39 -20.48
CA MET A 71 7.10 0.15 -21.22
C MET A 71 6.94 0.36 -22.74
N ASN A 72 5.73 0.20 -23.29
CA ASN A 72 5.48 0.51 -24.70
C ASN A 72 5.65 2.00 -24.97
N ASP A 73 5.31 2.86 -24.01
CA ASP A 73 5.55 4.29 -24.14
C ASP A 73 7.04 4.62 -24.16
N VAL A 74 7.88 3.85 -23.46
CA VAL A 74 9.34 3.99 -23.57
C VAL A 74 9.81 3.56 -24.96
N VAL A 75 9.44 2.35 -25.41
CA VAL A 75 9.85 1.79 -26.71
C VAL A 75 9.39 2.67 -27.88
N LYS A 76 8.16 3.22 -27.79
CA LYS A 76 7.58 4.11 -28.79
C LYS A 76 7.96 5.59 -28.60
N ARG A 77 8.81 5.92 -27.63
CA ARG A 77 9.26 7.28 -27.30
C ARG A 77 8.10 8.26 -27.01
N ARG A 78 7.05 7.77 -26.36
CA ARG A 78 5.89 8.54 -25.86
C ARG A 78 5.91 8.72 -24.35
N PHE A 79 6.90 8.16 -23.65
CA PHE A 79 7.06 8.29 -22.21
C PHE A 79 7.34 9.75 -21.85
N LYS A 80 6.44 10.35 -21.08
CA LYS A 80 6.62 11.67 -20.47
C LYS A 80 7.44 11.52 -19.20
N PHE A 81 8.53 12.26 -19.11
CA PHE A 81 9.24 12.41 -17.86
C PHE A 81 8.51 13.43 -16.98
N PRO A 82 8.46 13.23 -15.65
CA PRO A 82 7.99 14.27 -14.75
C PRO A 82 8.85 15.52 -14.96
N GLU A 83 8.22 16.69 -15.01
CA GLU A 83 8.94 17.96 -15.04
C GLU A 83 9.78 18.06 -13.76
N SER A 84 11.06 18.38 -13.89
CA SER A 84 11.91 18.72 -12.75
C SER A 84 11.23 19.88 -12.01
N PRO A 85 11.08 19.83 -10.68
CA PRO A 85 10.47 20.94 -9.95
C PRO A 85 11.27 22.21 -10.27
N SER A 86 10.60 23.22 -10.83
CA SER A 86 11.15 24.56 -10.90
C SER A 86 11.42 25.00 -9.47
N ASN A 87 12.70 25.18 -9.13
CA ASN A 87 13.07 25.86 -7.88
C ASN A 87 12.47 27.27 -7.94
N SER A 88 11.36 27.46 -7.22
CA SER A 88 10.74 28.75 -6.91
C SER A 88 10.62 28.88 -5.40
#